data_AF-A0A495X8Z2-F1
#
_entry.id   AF-A0A495X8Z2-F1
#
_cell.length_a   1.000
_cell.length_b   1.000
_cell.length_c   1.000
_cell.angle_alpha   90.00
_cell.angle_beta   90.00
_cell.angle_gamma   90.00
#
_symmetry.space_group_name_H-M   'P 1'
#
loop_
_entity.id
_entity.type
_entity.pdbx_description
1 polymer ?
#
loop_
_entity_poly.entity_id
_entity_poly.type
_entity_poly.pdbx_seq_one_letter_code
_entity_poly.pdbx_strand_id
1 'polypeptide(L)'
;MTGYEALPTELRAHAAKLDALAERLGEAVHAARTVSMADGAYGQLCQFLPAVMREIEDQASNALTAGTKGMADTATKVRYTADEYEQREDDASVTFGSLR
;
A
#
# COMPACT_ATOMS: atom_id res chain seq x y z
N MET A 1 28.73 14.58 13.13
CA MET A 1 27.75 13.67 13.74
C MET A 1 26.65 13.49 12.71
N THR A 2 26.73 12.45 11.89
CA THR A 2 25.71 12.18 10.86
C THR A 2 24.56 11.49 11.59
N GLY A 3 23.39 12.14 11.63
CA GLY A 3 22.18 11.63 12.26
C GLY A 3 21.60 10.41 11.53
N TYR A 4 20.27 10.28 11.52
CA TYR A 4 19.59 9.21 10.78
C TYR A 4 20.00 9.19 9.29
N GLU A 5 20.22 7.98 8.74
CA GLU A 5 20.60 7.78 7.33
C GLU A 5 19.47 8.12 6.35
N ALA A 6 18.21 8.09 6.83
CA ALA A 6 17.04 8.60 6.12
C ALA A 6 16.44 9.79 6.89
N LEU A 7 16.16 10.88 6.19
CA LEU A 7 15.53 12.06 6.80
C LEU A 7 14.03 11.80 7.03
N PRO A 8 13.41 12.31 8.12
CA PRO A 8 11.97 12.19 8.35
C PRO A 8 11.11 12.65 7.16
N THR A 9 11.56 13.67 6.44
CA THR A 9 10.93 14.16 5.21
C THR A 9 10.95 13.13 4.08
N GLU A 10 12.05 12.39 3.92
CA GLU A 10 12.18 11.31 2.92
C GLU A 10 11.30 10.11 3.28
N LEU A 11 11.20 9.78 4.58
CA LEU A 11 10.27 8.75 5.07
C LEU A 11 8.82 9.13 4.76
N ARG A 12 8.42 10.38 5.00
CA ARG A 12 7.08 10.87 4.64
C ARG A 12 6.84 10.85 3.13
N ALA A 13 7.83 11.22 2.33
CA ALA A 13 7.75 11.11 0.88
C ALA A 13 7.62 9.65 0.41
N HIS A 14 8.29 8.71 1.08
CA HIS A 14 8.15 7.29 0.79
C HIS A 14 6.74 6.78 1.15
N ALA A 15 6.22 7.14 2.32
CA ALA A 15 4.86 6.79 2.72
C ALA A 15 3.81 7.29 1.70
N ALA A 16 3.98 8.52 1.16
CA ALA A 16 3.11 9.04 0.12
C ALA A 16 3.17 8.21 -1.19
N LYS A 17 4.35 7.71 -1.56
CA LYS A 17 4.50 6.80 -2.71
C LYS A 17 3.79 5.46 -2.48
N LEU A 18 3.83 4.94 -1.25
CA LEU A 18 3.13 3.71 -0.89
C LEU A 18 1.62 3.88 -0.95
N ASP A 19 1.08 5.02 -0.53
CA ASP A 19 -0.35 5.32 -0.68
C ASP A 19 -0.77 5.42 -2.14
N ALA A 20 0.03 6.10 -2.98
CA ALA A 20 -0.25 6.16 -4.42
C ALA A 20 -0.24 4.76 -5.08
N LEU A 21 0.59 3.84 -4.59
CA LEU A 21 0.56 2.45 -5.04
C LEU A 21 -0.68 1.70 -4.53
N ALA A 22 -1.08 1.93 -3.27
CA ALA A 22 -2.29 1.36 -2.71
C ALA A 22 -3.55 1.79 -3.49
N GLU A 23 -3.63 3.06 -3.87
CA GLU A 23 -4.70 3.62 -4.71
C GLU A 23 -4.75 2.93 -6.07
N ARG A 24 -3.62 2.83 -6.78
CA ARG A 24 -3.53 2.15 -8.08
C ARG A 24 -3.92 0.67 -8.02
N LEU A 25 -3.56 -0.02 -6.93
CA LEU A 25 -4.03 -1.39 -6.69
C LEU A 25 -5.54 -1.44 -6.45
N GLY A 26 -6.09 -0.46 -5.72
CA GLY A 26 -7.54 -0.31 -5.53
C GLY A 26 -8.28 -0.09 -6.84
N GLU A 27 -7.75 0.74 -7.74
CA GLU A 27 -8.28 0.92 -9.09
C GLU A 27 -8.28 -0.39 -9.90
N ALA A 28 -7.20 -1.17 -9.80
CA ALA A 28 -7.11 -2.48 -10.45
C ALA A 28 -8.16 -3.47 -9.90
N VAL A 29 -8.40 -3.50 -8.59
CA VAL A 29 -9.48 -4.30 -7.98
C VAL A 29 -10.85 -3.86 -8.50
N HIS A 30 -11.09 -2.54 -8.55
CA HIS A 30 -12.34 -1.99 -9.04
C HIS A 30 -12.59 -2.34 -10.51
N ALA A 31 -11.57 -2.21 -11.35
CA ALA A 31 -11.63 -2.61 -12.75
C ALA A 31 -11.89 -4.12 -12.89
N ALA A 32 -11.19 -4.97 -12.13
CA ALA A 32 -11.40 -6.42 -12.16
C ALA A 32 -12.84 -6.81 -11.80
N ARG A 33 -13.44 -6.17 -10.80
CA ARG A 33 -14.84 -6.39 -10.41
C ARG A 33 -15.85 -5.90 -11.46
N THR A 34 -15.52 -4.81 -12.14
CA THR A 34 -16.39 -4.21 -13.16
C THR A 34 -16.34 -4.98 -14.48
N VAL A 35 -15.19 -5.58 -14.79
CA VAL A 35 -14.93 -6.33 -16.03
C VAL A 35 -15.09 -7.84 -15.82
N SER A 36 -15.75 -8.29 -14.73
CA SER A 36 -16.07 -9.71 -14.56
C SER A 36 -16.71 -10.24 -15.83
N MET A 37 -16.05 -11.22 -16.44
CA MET A 37 -16.41 -11.71 -17.76
C MET A 37 -17.80 -12.34 -17.65
N ALA A 38 -18.81 -11.70 -18.24
CA ALA A 38 -20.15 -12.27 -18.29
C ALA A 38 -20.07 -13.70 -18.84
N ASP A 39 -20.90 -14.63 -18.35
CA ASP A 39 -20.83 -16.05 -18.73
C ASP A 39 -20.87 -16.27 -20.27
N GLY A 40 -21.42 -15.31 -21.03
CA GLY A 40 -21.44 -15.31 -22.50
C GLY A 40 -20.18 -14.79 -23.21
N ALA A 41 -19.21 -14.20 -22.50
CA ALA A 41 -18.00 -13.59 -23.08
C ALA A 41 -17.08 -14.60 -23.79
N TYR A 42 -17.12 -15.86 -23.37
CA TYR A 42 -16.32 -16.94 -23.95
C TYR A 42 -16.99 -17.61 -25.17
N GLY A 43 -18.25 -17.25 -25.48
CA GLY A 43 -19.01 -17.83 -26.57
C GLY A 43 -19.50 -19.26 -26.32
N GLN A 44 -20.35 -19.76 -27.23
CA GLN A 44 -21.08 -21.02 -27.05
C GLN A 44 -20.15 -22.25 -26.94
N LEU A 45 -19.00 -22.23 -27.61
CA LEU A 45 -18.06 -23.36 -27.62
C LEU A 45 -17.28 -23.49 -26.31
N CYS A 46 -17.12 -22.40 -25.55
CA CYS A 46 -16.26 -22.34 -24.38
C CYS A 46 -17.03 -22.09 -23.08
N GLN A 47 -18.30 -22.49 -23.01
CA GLN A 47 -19.19 -22.28 -21.86
C GLN A 47 -18.72 -22.94 -20.55
N PHE A 48 -17.74 -23.83 -20.59
CA PHE A 48 -17.15 -24.43 -19.40
C PHE A 48 -16.12 -23.52 -18.70
N LEU A 49 -15.52 -22.57 -19.43
CA LEU A 49 -14.45 -21.70 -18.92
C LEU A 49 -14.86 -20.75 -17.78
N PRO A 50 -16.04 -20.12 -17.77
CA PRO A 50 -16.45 -19.23 -16.69
C PRO A 50 -16.37 -19.88 -15.30
N ALA A 51 -16.73 -21.16 -15.18
CA ALA A 51 -16.67 -21.88 -13.91
C ALA A 51 -15.23 -22.03 -13.39
N VAL A 52 -14.25 -22.23 -14.28
CA VAL A 52 -12.82 -22.33 -13.92
C VAL A 52 -12.22 -20.95 -13.63
N MET A 53 -12.62 -19.94 -14.41
CA MET A 53 -12.09 -18.59 -14.29
C MET A 53 -12.56 -17.87 -13.03
N ARG A 54 -13.78 -18.13 -12.55
CA ARG A 54 -14.32 -17.52 -11.31
C ARG A 54 -13.39 -17.69 -10.10
N GLU A 55 -12.86 -18.89 -9.88
CA GLU A 55 -11.94 -19.15 -8.76
C GLU A 55 -10.64 -18.33 -8.89
N ILE A 56 -10.12 -18.21 -10.12
CA ILE A 56 -8.91 -17.43 -10.39
C ILE A 56 -9.19 -15.93 -10.19
N GLU A 57 -10.35 -15.45 -10.65
CA GLU A 57 -10.80 -14.06 -10.46
C GLU A 57 -10.93 -13.71 -8.97
N ASP A 58 -11.51 -14.61 -8.17
CA ASP A 58 -11.64 -14.43 -6.72
C ASP A 58 -10.27 -14.39 -6.02
N GLN A 59 -9.36 -15.32 -6.36
CA GLN A 59 -8.00 -15.32 -5.82
C GLN A 59 -7.23 -14.06 -6.19
N ALA A 60 -7.34 -13.59 -7.44
CA ALA A 60 -6.72 -12.36 -7.90
C ALA A 60 -7.27 -11.13 -7.16
N SER A 61 -8.60 -11.04 -7.02
CA SER A 61 -9.27 -9.96 -6.28
C SER A 61 -8.82 -9.92 -4.81
N ASN A 62 -8.72 -11.08 -4.16
CA ASN A 62 -8.24 -11.20 -2.79
C ASN A 62 -6.77 -10.79 -2.65
N ALA A 63 -5.90 -11.26 -3.55
CA ALA A 63 -4.48 -10.92 -3.53
C ALA A 63 -4.26 -9.41 -3.72
N LEU A 64 -4.97 -8.79 -4.68
CA LEU A 64 -4.89 -7.34 -4.91
C LEU A 64 -5.41 -6.55 -3.70
N THR A 65 -6.55 -6.97 -3.12
CA THR A 65 -7.11 -6.33 -1.91
C THR A 65 -6.14 -6.41 -0.72
N ALA A 66 -5.52 -7.57 -0.50
CA ALA A 66 -4.50 -7.76 0.52
C ALA A 66 -3.26 -6.88 0.25
N GLY A 67 -2.86 -6.75 -1.01
CA GLY A 67 -1.78 -5.86 -1.45
C GLY A 67 -2.08 -4.39 -1.13
N THR A 68 -3.26 -3.88 -1.47
CA THR A 68 -3.70 -2.52 -1.13
C THR A 68 -3.61 -2.27 0.37
N LYS A 69 -4.13 -3.19 1.19
CA LYS A 69 -4.06 -3.09 2.64
C LYS A 69 -2.61 -3.11 3.15
N GLY A 70 -1.78 -4.01 2.65
CA GLY A 70 -0.38 -4.12 3.03
C GLY A 70 0.42 -2.85 2.73
N MET A 71 0.17 -2.22 1.58
CA MET A 71 0.80 -0.94 1.20
C MET A 71 0.38 0.19 2.15
N ALA A 72 -0.92 0.33 2.43
CA ALA A 72 -1.43 1.34 3.37
C ALA A 72 -0.93 1.14 4.81
N ASP A 73 -0.90 -0.12 5.28
CA ASP A 73 -0.37 -0.48 6.60
C ASP A 73 1.13 -0.15 6.68
N THR A 74 1.88 -0.38 5.59
CA THR A 74 3.31 -0.03 5.51
C THR A 74 3.52 1.48 5.49
N ALA A 75 2.74 2.23 4.71
CA ALA A 75 2.80 3.69 4.68
C ALA A 75 2.57 4.30 6.07
N THR A 76 1.61 3.75 6.81
CA THR A 76 1.32 4.15 8.20
C THR A 76 2.52 3.92 9.13
N LYS A 77 3.16 2.74 9.05
CA LYS A 77 4.34 2.42 9.86
C LYS A 77 5.55 3.30 9.52
N VAL A 78 5.72 3.64 8.25
CA VAL A 78 6.79 4.55 7.80
C VAL A 78 6.56 5.97 8.34
N ARG A 79 5.32 6.48 8.31
CA ARG A 79 4.98 7.77 8.94
C ARG A 79 5.28 7.76 10.43
N TYR A 80 4.84 6.72 11.13
CA TYR A 80 5.10 6.56 12.56
C TYR A 80 6.60 6.58 12.87
N THR A 81 7.42 5.93 12.03
CA THR A 81 8.88 5.95 12.17
C THR A 81 9.45 7.37 11.98
N ALA A 82 8.93 8.14 11.03
CA ALA A 82 9.34 9.54 10.84
C ALA A 82 8.99 10.40 12.06
N ASP A 83 7.81 10.21 12.63
CA ASP A 83 7.35 10.94 13.82
C ASP A 83 8.19 10.59 15.06
N GLU A 84 8.58 9.33 15.22
CA GLU A 84 9.50 8.90 16.29
C GLU A 84 10.89 9.53 16.13
N TYR A 85 11.39 9.66 14.91
CA TYR A 85 12.71 10.27 14.67
C TYR A 85 12.73 11.75 15.04
N GLU A 86 11.67 12.49 14.69
CA GLU A 86 11.55 13.91 15.05
C GLU A 86 11.39 14.09 16.56
N GLN A 87 10.54 13.28 17.21
CA GLN A 87 10.40 13.33 18.67
C GLN A 87 11.73 13.10 19.40
N ARG A 88 12.53 12.12 18.93
CA ARG A 88 13.84 11.84 19.51
C ARG A 88 14.83 13.01 19.34
N GLU A 89 14.80 13.67 18.18
CA GLU A 89 15.64 14.84 17.93
C GLU A 89 15.19 16.02 18.80
N ASP A 90 13.89 16.27 18.92
CA ASP A 90 13.33 17.32 19.77
C ASP A 90 13.70 17.09 21.25
N ASP A 91 13.52 15.88 21.77
CA ASP A 91 13.89 15.50 23.14
C ASP A 91 15.39 15.72 23.42
N ALA A 92 16.24 15.32 22.46
CA ALA A 92 17.67 15.54 22.55
C ALA A 92 18.00 17.05 22.55
N SER A 93 17.35 17.82 21.67
CA SER A 93 17.56 19.27 21.58
C SER A 93 17.19 20.00 22.88
N VAL A 94 16.07 19.61 23.51
CA VAL A 94 15.62 20.14 24.82
C VAL A 94 16.62 19.79 25.91
N THR A 95 17.04 18.52 25.96
CA THR A 95 17.99 18.03 26.96
C THR A 95 19.32 18.79 26.87
N PHE A 96 19.91 18.88 25.67
CA PHE A 96 21.18 19.58 25.49
C PHE A 96 21.05 21.09 25.61
N GLY A 97 19.92 21.68 25.20
CA GLY A 97 19.62 23.09 25.39
C GLY A 97 19.55 23.48 26.87
N SER A 98 19.06 22.58 27.73
CA SER A 98 19.00 22.80 29.18
C SER A 98 20.36 22.74 29.90
N LEU A 99 21.39 22.18 29.24
CA LEU A 99 22.74 22.03 29.79
C LEU A 99 23.67 23.21 29.44
N ARG A 100 23.19 24.19 28.67
CA ARG A 100 23.93 25.40 28.27
C ARG A 100 23.46 26.61 29.06
#